data_AF-A0ABD5SX32-F1
#
_entry.id   AF-A0ABD5SX32-F1
#
_cell.length_a   1.000
_cell.length_b   1.000
_cell.length_c   1.000
_cell.angle_alpha   90.00
_cell.angle_beta   90.00
_cell.angle_gamma   90.00
#
_symmetry.space_group_name_H-M   'P 1'
#
loop_
_entity.id
_entity.type
_entity.pdbx_description
1 polymer ?
#
loop_
_entity_poly.entity_id
_entity_poly.type
_entity_poly.pdbx_seq_one_letter_code
_entity_poly.pdbx_strand_id
1 'polypeptide(L)' 'MTDFELLKERIIDALERENHTHKSLRRTLSDEYGYGDDTVSRGISELNSEGVIAHEKGFFELTDDRT' A
#
# COMPACT_ATOMS: atom_id res chain seq x y z
N MET A 1 13.33 2.91 -11.79
CA MET A 1 11.94 2.69 -11.36
C MET A 1 11.45 1.39 -11.97
N THR A 2 11.34 0.37 -11.13
CA THR A 2 10.82 -0.96 -11.49
C THR A 2 9.29 -1.02 -11.31
N ASP A 3 8.61 -2.01 -11.89
CA ASP A 3 7.17 -2.23 -11.68
C ASP A 3 6.82 -2.38 -10.19
N PHE A 4 7.74 -2.93 -9.39
CA PHE A 4 7.56 -3.09 -7.95
C PHE A 4 7.72 -1.77 -7.18
N GLU A 5 8.68 -0.93 -7.56
CA GLU A 5 8.79 0.42 -7.00
C GLU A 5 7.55 1.25 -7.34
N LEU A 6 7.06 1.15 -8.57
CA LEU A 6 5.82 1.81 -8.98
C LEU A 6 4.62 1.32 -8.16
N LEU A 7 4.50 0.01 -7.92
CA LEU A 7 3.47 -0.54 -7.04
C LEU A 7 3.55 0.06 -5.63
N LYS A 8 4.75 0.17 -5.05
CA LYS A 8 4.94 0.77 -3.72
C LYS A 8 4.47 2.22 -3.71
N GLU A 9 4.82 3.01 -4.73
CA GLU A 9 4.32 4.38 -4.88
C GLU A 9 2.79 4.41 -5.00
N ARG A 10 2.17 3.51 -5.78
CA ARG A 10 0.71 3.45 -5.89
C ARG A 10 0.01 3.07 -4.59
N ILE A 11 0.61 2.20 -3.78
CA ILE A 11 0.10 1.87 -2.44
C ILE A 11 0.12 3.13 -1.56
N ILE A 12 1.24 3.87 -1.57
CA ILE A 12 1.38 5.11 -0.81
C ILE A 12 0.37 6.15 -1.29
N ASP A 13 0.29 6.41 -2.60
CA ASP A 13 -0.67 7.34 -3.21
C ASP A 13 -2.12 7.00 -2.83
N ALA A 14 -2.48 5.72 -2.72
CA ALA A 14 -3.80 5.30 -2.29
C ALA A 14 -4.04 5.63 -0.80
N LEU A 15 -3.06 5.34 0.06
CA LEU A 15 -3.15 5.63 1.49
C LEU A 15 -3.09 7.13 1.82
N GLU A 16 -2.43 7.95 0.99
CA GLU A 16 -2.45 9.42 1.12
C GLU A 16 -3.84 10.00 0.75
N ARG A 17 -4.60 9.33 -0.13
CA ARG A 17 -5.94 9.77 -0.56
C ARG A 17 -7.03 9.42 0.44
N GLU A 18 -7.00 8.21 0.98
CA GLU A 18 -8.01 7.72 1.91
C GLU A 18 -7.51 6.56 2.80
N ASN A 19 -8.16 6.37 3.94
CA ASN A 19 -7.87 5.24 4.81
C ASN A 19 -8.37 3.93 4.17
N HIS A 20 -7.44 3.00 3.96
CA HIS A 20 -7.77 1.68 3.41
C HIS A 20 -7.60 0.56 4.44
N THR A 21 -8.53 -0.40 4.40
CA THR A 21 -8.32 -1.74 4.93
C THR A 21 -7.51 -2.57 3.95
N HIS A 22 -7.00 -3.72 4.38
CA HIS A 22 -6.30 -4.64 3.48
C HIS A 22 -7.12 -5.06 2.25
N LYS A 23 -8.42 -5.27 2.44
CA LYS A 23 -9.32 -5.66 1.35
C LYS A 23 -9.60 -4.49 0.40
N SER A 24 -9.82 -3.29 0.93
CA SER A 24 -10.12 -2.12 0.07
C SER A 24 -8.89 -1.67 -0.72
N LEU A 25 -7.70 -1.66 -0.10
CA LEU A 25 -6.46 -1.29 -0.80
C LEU A 25 -6.17 -2.22 -1.98
N ARG A 26 -6.25 -3.54 -1.76
CA ARG A 26 -6.06 -4.54 -2.83
C ARG A 26 -7.05 -4.33 -3.97
N ARG A 27 -8.32 -4.12 -3.64
CA ARG A 27 -9.36 -3.88 -4.64
C ARG A 27 -9.07 -2.61 -5.45
N THR A 28 -8.75 -1.51 -4.79
CA THR A 28 -8.40 -0.24 -5.46
C THR A 28 -7.23 -0.43 -6.42
N LEU A 29 -6.16 -1.11 -6.00
CA LEU A 29 -4.97 -1.33 -6.82
C LEU A 29 -5.22 -2.30 -7.99
N SER A 30 -6.07 -3.31 -7.79
CA SER A 30 -6.51 -4.20 -8.86
C SER A 30 -7.41 -3.47 -9.86
N ASP A 31 -8.40 -2.70 -9.39
CA ASP A 31 -9.38 -2.03 -10.24
C ASP A 31 -8.75 -0.87 -11.04
N GLU A 32 -7.83 -0.09 -10.45
CA GLU A 32 -7.18 1.04 -11.11
C GLU A 32 -5.99 0.64 -12.00
N TYR A 33 -5.18 -0.33 -11.56
CA TYR A 33 -3.88 -0.63 -12.18
C TYR A 33 -3.71 -2.08 -12.62
N GLY A 34 -4.67 -2.97 -12.34
CA GLY A 34 -4.60 -4.38 -12.72
C GLY A 34 -3.61 -5.21 -11.90
N TYR A 35 -3.19 -4.74 -10.72
CA TYR A 35 -2.30 -5.52 -9.86
C TYR A 35 -3.00 -6.73 -9.25
N GLY A 36 -2.34 -7.89 -9.30
CA GLY A 36 -2.83 -9.10 -8.62
C GLY A 36 -2.66 -9.01 -7.10
N ASP A 37 -3.55 -9.71 -6.38
CA ASP A 37 -3.57 -9.78 -4.91
C ASP A 37 -2.22 -10.13 -4.28
N ASP A 38 -1.51 -11.11 -4.84
CA ASP A 38 -0.21 -11.55 -4.32
C ASP A 38 0.84 -10.45 -4.44
N THR A 39 0.85 -9.74 -5.57
CA THR A 39 1.77 -8.63 -5.83
C THR A 39 1.50 -7.49 -4.86
N VAL A 40 0.24 -7.09 -4.70
CA VAL A 40 -0.15 -6.03 -3.74
C VAL A 40 0.22 -6.43 -2.31
N SER A 41 -0.06 -7.66 -1.92
CA SER A 41 0.26 -8.17 -0.57
C SER A 41 1.75 -8.12 -0.29
N ARG A 42 2.57 -8.45 -1.29
CA ARG A 42 4.03 -8.34 -1.18
C ARG A 42 4.46 -6.89 -1.03
N GLY A 43 3.92 -5.97 -1.83
CA GLY A 43 4.22 -4.54 -1.72
C GLY A 43 3.87 -3.97 -0.34
N ILE A 44 2.71 -4.33 0.21
CA ILE A 44 2.28 -3.95 1.56
C ILE A 44 3.23 -4.52 2.62
N SER A 45 3.58 -5.81 2.51
CA SER A 45 4.50 -6.44 3.45
C SER A 45 5.87 -5.77 3.45
N GLU A 46 6.36 -5.36 2.29
CA GLU A 46 7.65 -4.69 2.14
C GLU A 46 7.61 -3.28 2.74
N LEU A 47 6.58 -2.49 2.41
CA LEU A 47 6.37 -1.16 3.00
C LEU A 47 6.22 -1.20 4.52
N ASN A 48 5.54 -2.23 5.05
CA ASN A 48 5.42 -2.43 6.49
C ASN A 48 6.76 -2.83 7.12
N SER A 49 7.57 -3.65 6.44
CA SER A 49 8.91 -4.00 6.90
C SER A 49 9.90 -2.83 6.82
N GLU A 50 9.72 -1.94 5.85
CA GLU A 50 10.44 -0.67 5.72
C GLU A 50 9.98 0.37 6.76
N GLY A 51 8.90 0.07 7.48
CA GLY A 51 8.32 0.96 8.49
C GLY A 51 7.64 2.19 7.89
N VAL A 52 7.25 2.14 6.61
CA VAL A 52 6.57 3.23 5.85
C VAL A 52 5.06 3.22 6.08
N ILE A 53 4.49 2.04 6.33
CA ILE A 53 3.09 1.87 6.68
C ILE A 53 2.97 1.06 7.96
N ALA A 54 1.94 1.34 8.74
CA ALA A 54 1.54 0.57 9.89
C ALA A 54 0.11 0.06 9.72
N HIS A 55 -0.22 -1.03 10.41
CA HIS A 55 -1.58 -1.55 10.46
C HIS A 55 -2.13 -1.38 11.87
N GLU A 56 -2.93 -0.33 12.07
CA GLU A 56 -3.61 -0.05 13.33
C GLU A 56 -5.12 -0.21 13.18
N LYS A 57 -5.76 -0.89 14.13
CA LYS A 57 -7.22 -0.99 14.24
C LYS A 57 -7.95 -1.48 12.97
N GLY A 58 -7.27 -2.25 12.11
CA GLY A 58 -7.84 -2.83 10.89
C GLY A 58 -7.70 -1.96 9.62
N PHE A 59 -7.01 -0.83 9.72
CA PHE A 59 -6.69 0.06 8.61
C PHE A 59 -5.17 0.23 8.47
N PHE A 60 -4.73 0.56 7.27
CA PHE A 60 -3.37 1.00 7.02
C PHE A 60 -3.26 2.49 7.25
N GLU A 61 -2.19 2.88 7.92
CA GLU A 61 -1.80 4.26 8.14
C GLU A 61 -0.37 4.45 7.65
N LEU A 62 -0.07 5.60 7.06
CA LEU A 62 1.29 5.99 6.72
C LEU A 62 2.00 6.38 8.02
N THR A 63 3.22 5.92 8.19
CA THR A 63 4.07 6.38 9.29
C THR A 63 4.66 7.72 8.86
N ASP A 64 4.42 8.77 9.65
CA ASP A 64 4.83 10.16 9.39
C ASP A 64 6.36 10.40 9.47
N ASP A 65 7.20 9.37 9.26
CA ASP A 65 8.66 9.43 9.42
C ASP A 65 9.36 10.00 8.16
N ARG A 66 8.79 11.07 7.56
CA ARG A 66 9.44 11.89 6.52
C ARG A 66 9.95 13.24 7.08
N THR A 67 10.37 13.29 8.35
CA THR A 67 11.05 14.47 8.94
C THR A 67 12.56 14.34 8.98
#